data_AF-A0A939WQN0-F1
#
_entry.id   AF-A0A939WQN0-F1
#
_cell.length_a   1.000
_cell.length_b   1.000
_cell.length_c   1.000
_cell.angle_alpha   90.00
_cell.angle_beta   90.00
_cell.angle_gamma   90.00
#
_symmetry.space_group_name_H-M   'P 1'
#
loop_
_entity.id
_entity.type
_entity.pdbx_description
1 polymer ?
#
loop_
_entity_poly.entity_id
_entity_poly.type
_entity_poly.pdbx_seq_one_letter_code
_entity_poly.pdbx_strand_id
1 'polypeptide(L)'
;MKRVAIILACALLGGCATVTVSRDGATMVNIENSGWYLLNFIPIASGNPARPNSCTTRLFSKTVTLENNVKMLDKVIRDEGAVAVRDINSFTIDEHVLLILLKRHSYHTSAQLLMKEDMVDAKAEGVSTILPKEF
;
A
#
# COMPACT_ATOMS: atom_id res chain seq x y z
N MET A 1 21.84 -25.43 7.32
CA MET A 1 21.79 -24.16 8.08
C MET A 1 22.00 -22.92 7.21
N LYS A 2 23.07 -22.79 6.40
CA LYS A 2 23.32 -21.59 5.56
C LYS A 2 22.18 -21.24 4.58
N ARG A 3 21.53 -22.22 3.94
CA ARG A 3 20.41 -21.98 3.01
C ARG A 3 19.16 -21.40 3.69
N VAL A 4 18.89 -21.82 4.93
CA VAL A 4 17.76 -21.31 5.73
C VAL A 4 18.03 -19.86 6.15
N ALA A 5 19.26 -19.54 6.54
CA ALA A 5 19.66 -18.16 6.86
C ALA A 5 19.57 -17.21 5.65
N ILE A 6 19.89 -17.70 4.44
CA ILE A 6 19.76 -16.92 3.20
C ILE A 6 18.28 -16.69 2.85
N ILE A 7 17.42 -17.70 2.97
CA ILE A 7 15.97 -17.55 2.76
C ILE A 7 15.37 -16.57 3.76
N LEU A 8 15.80 -16.63 5.03
CA LEU A 8 15.36 -15.71 6.06
C LEU A 8 15.84 -14.27 5.80
N ALA A 9 17.09 -14.10 5.34
CA ALA A 9 17.64 -12.80 4.96
C ALA A 9 16.93 -12.19 3.73
N CYS A 10 16.60 -13.01 2.72
CA CYS A 10 15.79 -12.57 1.58
C CYS A 10 14.35 -12.25 1.97
N ALA A 11 13.77 -12.97 2.93
CA ALA A 11 12.44 -12.66 3.48
C ALA A 11 12.45 -11.33 4.27
N LEU A 12 13.53 -11.04 5.01
CA LEU A 12 13.67 -9.76 5.72
C LEU A 12 13.76 -8.54 4.77
N LEU A 13 14.14 -8.75 3.51
CA LEU A 13 14.14 -7.73 2.46
C LEU A 13 12.77 -7.56 1.75
N GLY A 14 11.78 -8.40 2.04
CA GLY A 14 10.52 -8.45 1.28
C GLY A 14 9.30 -7.78 1.93
N GLY A 15 9.46 -7.14 3.09
CA GLY A 15 8.42 -6.32 3.71
C GLY A 15 8.60 -4.85 3.33
N CYS A 16 7.98 -4.40 2.24
CA CYS A 16 8.13 -3.03 1.75
C CYS A 16 6.77 -2.32 1.75
N ALA A 17 6.79 -1.04 2.06
CA ALA A 17 5.68 -0.14 1.78
C ALA A 17 6.11 0.74 0.62
N THR A 18 5.41 0.66 -0.50
CA THR A 18 5.73 1.34 -1.75
C THR A 18 4.53 2.18 -2.17
N VAL A 19 4.81 3.40 -2.62
CA VAL A 19 3.83 4.32 -3.18
C VAL A 19 4.36 4.78 -4.53
N THR A 20 3.55 4.61 -5.57
CA THR A 20 3.85 5.05 -6.92
C THR A 20 2.74 5.95 -7.41
N VAL A 21 3.11 7.07 -8.00
CA VAL A 21 2.17 8.03 -8.60
C VAL A 21 2.49 8.10 -10.09
N SER A 22 1.51 7.82 -10.93
CA SER A 22 1.57 7.97 -12.38
C SER A 22 0.76 9.19 -12.81
N ARG A 23 1.24 9.92 -13.81
CA ARG A 23 0.61 11.16 -14.33
C ARG A 23 0.31 11.09 -15.83
N ASP A 24 0.27 9.89 -16.41
CA ASP A 24 -0.05 9.71 -17.83
C ASP A 24 -1.57 9.85 -18.06
N GLY A 25 -2.00 11.11 -18.23
CA GLY A 25 -3.41 11.49 -18.40
C GLY A 25 -4.08 11.75 -17.05
N ALA A 26 -4.60 10.70 -16.42
CA ALA A 26 -5.16 10.78 -15.07
C ALA A 26 -4.06 10.59 -14.02
N THR A 27 -4.09 11.37 -12.94
CA THR A 27 -3.18 11.14 -11.81
C THR A 27 -3.62 9.90 -11.04
N MET A 28 -2.87 8.81 -11.15
CA MET A 28 -3.16 7.53 -10.49
C MET A 28 -2.15 7.29 -9.38
N VAL A 29 -2.63 6.85 -8.22
CA VAL A 29 -1.79 6.42 -7.10
C VAL A 29 -1.97 4.92 -6.88
N ASN A 30 -0.84 4.22 -6.81
CA ASN A 30 -0.77 2.80 -6.49
C ASN A 30 0.09 2.61 -5.24
N ILE A 31 -0.50 2.01 -4.22
CA ILE A 31 0.08 1.75 -2.93
C ILE A 31 0.16 0.24 -2.75
N GLU A 32 1.34 -0.25 -2.41
CA GLU A 32 1.58 -1.64 -2.05
C GLU A 32 2.23 -1.68 -0.68
N ASN A 33 1.70 -2.53 0.19
CA ASN A 33 2.30 -2.77 1.50
C ASN A 33 2.39 -4.27 1.71
N SER A 34 3.61 -4.78 1.81
CA SER A 34 3.88 -6.21 1.95
C SER A 34 4.50 -6.55 3.29
N GLY A 35 4.30 -7.78 3.72
CA GLY A 35 4.87 -8.29 4.96
C GLY A 35 4.90 -9.81 4.99
N TRP A 36 5.81 -10.32 5.80
CA TRP A 36 6.03 -11.74 6.03
C TRP A 36 5.45 -12.16 7.36
N TYR A 37 4.78 -13.30 7.35
CA TYR A 37 4.11 -13.89 8.50
C TYR A 37 4.59 -15.33 8.68
N LEU A 38 5.01 -15.67 9.89
CA LEU A 38 5.28 -17.05 10.30
C LEU A 38 3.96 -17.69 10.72
N LEU A 39 3.70 -18.91 10.25
CA LEU A 39 2.49 -19.68 10.55
C LEU A 39 1.19 -18.90 10.30
N ASN A 40 1.19 -17.96 9.35
CA ASN A 40 0.08 -17.08 8.97
C ASN A 40 -0.35 -15.98 9.96
N PHE A 41 0.13 -15.95 11.21
CA PHE A 41 -0.33 -14.97 12.20
C PHE A 41 0.78 -14.20 12.93
N ILE A 42 2.03 -14.68 12.93
CA ILE A 42 3.13 -13.98 13.59
C ILE A 42 3.81 -13.08 12.55
N PRO A 43 3.63 -11.75 12.58
CA PRO A 43 4.36 -10.86 11.68
C PRO A 43 5.85 -10.97 11.99
N ILE A 44 6.67 -11.30 10.99
CA ILE A 44 8.13 -11.33 11.10
C ILE A 44 8.69 -9.97 10.72
N ALA A 45 8.28 -9.48 9.55
CA ALA A 45 8.70 -8.21 8.99
C ALA A 45 7.58 -7.66 8.11
N SER A 46 7.23 -6.40 8.29
CA SER A 46 6.20 -5.74 7.48
C SER A 46 6.73 -4.40 6.97
N GLY A 47 6.22 -3.92 5.83
CA GLY A 47 6.56 -2.60 5.29
C GLY A 47 6.30 -1.48 6.29
N ASN A 48 7.09 -0.41 6.25
CA ASN A 48 6.90 0.73 7.16
C ASN A 48 6.03 1.82 6.52
N PRO A 49 4.71 1.89 6.82
CA PRO A 49 3.82 2.85 6.18
C PRO A 49 4.11 4.32 6.56
N ALA A 50 4.87 4.56 7.63
CA ALA A 50 5.30 5.92 8.00
C ALA A 50 6.41 6.45 7.07
N ARG A 51 7.13 5.56 6.38
CA ARG A 51 8.23 5.89 5.46
C ARG A 51 8.12 5.00 4.20
N PRO A 52 7.06 5.16 3.39
CA PRO A 52 6.95 4.42 2.14
C PRO A 52 8.12 4.76 1.21
N ASN A 53 8.51 3.83 0.33
CA ASN A 53 9.66 3.89 -0.58
C ASN A 53 11.03 3.96 0.11
N SER A 54 11.08 3.99 1.44
CA SER A 54 12.34 3.81 2.17
C SER A 54 12.63 2.32 2.32
N CYS A 55 13.91 1.93 2.30
CA CYS A 55 14.34 0.57 2.61
C CYS A 55 14.23 0.32 4.14
N THR A 56 13.03 0.49 4.71
CA THR A 56 12.75 0.29 6.14
C THR A 56 11.58 -0.66 6.36
N THR A 57 11.74 -1.53 7.36
CA THR A 57 10.75 -2.55 7.73
C THR A 57 10.47 -2.46 9.23
N ARG A 58 9.28 -2.90 9.65
CA ARG A 58 8.93 -3.08 11.06
C ARG A 58 8.92 -4.57 11.39
N LEU A 59 9.78 -4.95 12.33
CA LEU A 59 9.83 -6.31 12.85
C LEU A 59 8.73 -6.54 13.88
N PHE A 60 8.13 -7.73 13.89
CA PHE A 60 7.12 -8.15 14.88
C PHE A 60 5.90 -7.20 15.01
N SER A 61 5.59 -6.46 13.95
CA SER A 61 4.47 -5.52 13.90
C SER A 61 3.63 -5.76 12.67
N LYS A 62 2.30 -5.75 12.86
CA LYS A 62 1.33 -5.88 11.77
C LYS A 62 1.04 -4.51 11.18
N THR A 63 1.74 -4.16 10.09
CA THR A 63 1.51 -2.90 9.37
C THR A 63 0.81 -3.09 8.04
N VAL A 64 0.73 -4.31 7.52
CA VAL A 64 -0.01 -4.65 6.30
C VAL A 64 -1.51 -4.69 6.61
N THR A 65 -2.14 -3.52 6.59
CA THR A 65 -3.57 -3.34 6.88
C THR A 65 -4.16 -2.27 5.96
N LEU A 66 -5.46 -2.37 5.71
CA LEU A 66 -6.21 -1.37 4.96
C LEU A 66 -6.04 0.03 5.57
N GLU A 67 -6.13 0.15 6.90
CA GLU A 67 -5.99 1.44 7.60
C GLU A 67 -4.65 2.12 7.30
N ASN A 68 -3.54 1.36 7.28
CA ASN A 68 -2.23 1.93 6.96
C ASN A 68 -2.11 2.31 5.49
N ASN A 69 -2.71 1.53 4.59
CA ASN A 69 -2.76 1.89 3.16
C ASN A 69 -3.59 3.16 2.93
N VAL A 70 -4.73 3.30 3.61
CA VAL A 70 -5.55 4.52 3.57
C VAL A 70 -4.80 5.71 4.15
N LYS A 71 -4.05 5.56 5.26
CA LYS A 71 -3.19 6.63 5.79
C LYS A 71 -2.09 7.04 4.82
N MET A 72 -1.49 6.08 4.12
CA MET A 72 -0.52 6.38 3.05
C MET A 72 -1.20 7.11 1.89
N LEU A 73 -2.40 6.69 1.49
CA LEU A 73 -3.19 7.36 0.45
C LEU A 73 -3.51 8.80 0.84
N ASP A 74 -3.99 9.03 2.06
CA ASP A 74 -4.30 10.36 2.59
C ASP A 74 -3.07 11.27 2.63
N LYS A 75 -1.89 10.70 2.95
CA LYS A 75 -0.64 11.43 2.82
C LYS A 75 -0.36 11.83 1.36
N VAL A 76 -0.54 10.93 0.41
CA VAL A 76 -0.32 11.22 -1.02
C VAL A 76 -1.32 12.26 -1.53
N ILE A 77 -2.60 12.18 -1.14
CA ILE A 77 -3.62 13.18 -1.50
C ILE A 77 -3.15 14.58 -1.10
N ARG A 78 -2.64 14.72 0.14
CA ARG A 78 -2.12 15.99 0.65
C ARG A 78 -0.83 16.42 -0.06
N ASP A 79 0.12 15.50 -0.24
CA ASP A 79 1.41 15.78 -0.87
C ASP A 79 1.25 16.19 -2.35
N GLU A 80 0.28 15.61 -3.06
CA GLU A 80 -0.04 15.92 -4.46
C GLU A 80 -1.07 17.06 -4.62
N GLY A 81 -1.68 17.53 -3.53
CA GLY A 81 -2.68 18.61 -3.56
C GLY A 81 -4.02 18.21 -4.19
N ALA A 82 -4.36 16.92 -4.18
CA ALA A 82 -5.61 16.42 -4.73
C ALA A 82 -6.82 16.83 -3.87
N VAL A 83 -7.94 17.15 -4.52
CA VAL A 83 -9.16 17.65 -3.86
C VAL A 83 -10.16 16.52 -3.61
N ALA A 84 -10.06 15.43 -4.36
CA ALA A 84 -10.87 14.24 -4.17
C ALA A 84 -10.18 13.00 -4.72
N VAL A 85 -10.75 11.84 -4.42
CA VAL A 85 -10.31 10.55 -4.94
C VAL A 85 -11.48 9.83 -5.58
N ARG A 86 -11.20 9.13 -6.68
CA ARG A 86 -12.14 8.34 -7.47
C ARG A 86 -11.60 6.91 -7.63
N ASP A 87 -12.51 5.95 -7.84
CA ASP A 87 -12.21 4.57 -8.23
C ASP A 87 -11.18 3.88 -7.31
N ILE A 88 -11.40 4.00 -5.99
CA ILE A 88 -10.56 3.32 -5.00
C ILE A 88 -10.81 1.82 -5.11
N ASN A 89 -9.77 1.09 -5.52
CA ASN A 89 -9.76 -0.35 -5.55
C ASN A 89 -8.72 -0.88 -4.55
N SER A 90 -9.09 -1.91 -3.80
CA SER A 90 -8.21 -2.51 -2.80
C SER A 90 -8.34 -4.02 -2.83
N PHE A 91 -7.22 -4.71 -2.86
CA PHE A 91 -7.17 -6.16 -2.88
C PHE A 91 -5.95 -6.69 -2.14
N THR A 92 -6.04 -7.92 -1.68
CA THR A 92 -4.96 -8.61 -0.98
C THR A 92 -4.42 -9.75 -1.81
N ILE A 93 -3.10 -9.93 -1.78
CA ILE A 93 -2.43 -11.08 -2.36
C ILE A 93 -1.74 -11.86 -1.23
N ASP A 94 -1.95 -13.17 -1.24
CA ASP A 94 -1.33 -14.11 -0.31
C ASP A 94 -0.47 -15.12 -1.05
N GLU A 95 0.81 -15.17 -0.71
CA GLU A 95 1.76 -16.14 -1.26
C GLU A 95 2.34 -16.99 -0.14
N HIS A 96 2.34 -18.30 -0.34
CA HIS A 96 2.83 -19.25 0.65
C HIS A 96 4.17 -19.82 0.21
N VAL A 97 5.16 -19.74 1.08
CA VAL A 97 6.51 -20.25 0.90
C VAL A 97 6.78 -21.31 1.98
N LEU A 98 7.47 -22.39 1.62
CA LEU A 98 7.78 -23.51 2.53
C LEU A 98 6.54 -24.14 3.18
N LEU A 99 5.63 -24.70 2.37
CA LEU A 99 4.54 -25.56 2.84
C LEU A 99 3.78 -24.93 4.04
N ILE A 100 3.37 -23.66 3.91
CA ILE A 100 2.54 -22.90 4.87
C ILE A 100 3.32 -22.21 6.00
N LEU A 101 4.60 -22.56 6.23
CA LEU A 101 5.34 -22.01 7.37
C LEU A 101 5.57 -20.50 7.24
N LEU A 102 5.82 -20.01 6.02
CA LEU A 102 6.11 -18.62 5.75
C LEU A 102 5.14 -18.07 4.70
N LYS A 103 4.41 -17.01 5.04
CA LYS A 103 3.43 -16.37 4.17
C LYS A 103 3.86 -14.94 3.87
N ARG A 104 3.88 -14.56 2.59
CA ARG A 104 3.92 -13.15 2.18
C ARG A 104 2.49 -12.67 1.98
N HIS A 105 2.11 -11.64 2.72
CA HIS A 105 0.84 -10.97 2.60
C HIS A 105 1.10 -9.57 2.06
N SER A 106 0.47 -9.23 0.94
CA SER A 106 0.52 -7.91 0.34
C SER A 106 -0.88 -7.31 0.27
N TYR A 107 -0.96 -6.03 0.60
CA TYR A 107 -2.17 -5.23 0.50
C TYR A 107 -1.95 -4.15 -0.55
N HIS A 108 -2.72 -4.20 -1.63
CA HIS A 108 -2.66 -3.24 -2.71
C HIS A 108 -3.86 -2.31 -2.63
N THR A 109 -3.61 -1.03 -2.84
CA THR A 109 -4.64 0.01 -2.92
C THR A 109 -4.29 0.91 -4.09
N SER A 110 -5.18 1.00 -5.07
CA SER A 110 -5.06 1.90 -6.21
C SER A 110 -6.19 2.90 -6.20
N ALA A 111 -5.92 4.15 -6.56
CA ALA A 111 -6.95 5.16 -6.69
C ALA A 111 -6.59 6.23 -7.72
N GLN A 112 -7.58 6.91 -8.25
CA GLN A 112 -7.39 8.10 -9.07
C GLN A 112 -7.49 9.35 -8.20
N LEU A 113 -6.49 10.22 -8.28
CA LEU A 113 -6.49 11.53 -7.65
C LEU A 113 -7.12 12.54 -8.59
N LEU A 114 -8.09 13.30 -8.08
CA LEU A 114 -8.73 14.38 -8.81
C LEU A 114 -8.12 15.71 -8.38
N MET A 115 -7.46 16.37 -9.31
CA MET A 115 -6.94 17.72 -9.11
C MET A 115 -8.07 18.73 -9.26
N LYS A 116 -7.85 19.95 -8.76
CA LYS A 116 -8.84 21.03 -8.84
C LYS A 116 -9.28 21.33 -10.28
N GLU A 117 -8.37 21.13 -11.23
CA GLU A 117 -8.58 21.32 -12.67
C GLU A 117 -9.51 20.23 -13.26
N ASP A 118 -9.41 18.99 -12.76
CA ASP A 118 -10.19 17.84 -13.25
C ASP A 118 -11.61 17.75 -12.66
N MET A 119 -11.92 18.57 -11.65
CA MET A 119 -13.25 18.57 -10.99
C MET A 119 -14.38 19.09 -11.89
N VAL A 120 -14.06 19.89 -12.91
CA VAL A 120 -15.04 20.42 -13.87
C VAL A 120 -15.66 19.28 -14.68
N ASP A 121 -14.85 18.28 -15.04
CA ASP A 121 -15.27 17.12 -15.83
C ASP A 121 -15.92 16.04 -14.95
N ALA A 122 -15.40 15.80 -13.74
CA ALA A 122 -15.94 14.78 -12.82
C ALA A 122 -17.39 15.06 -12.38
N LYS A 123 -17.80 16.34 -12.33
CA LYS A 123 -19.17 16.74 -11.98
C LYS A 123 -20.17 16.53 -13.13
N ALA A 124 -19.70 16.52 -14.38
CA ALA A 124 -20.53 16.25 -15.55
C ALA A 124 -20.86 14.75 -15.68
N GLU A 125 -20.02 13.86 -15.15
CA GLU A 125 -20.19 12.41 -15.22
C GLU A 125 -21.01 11.78 -14.07
N GLY A 126 -21.51 12.57 -13.10
CA GLY A 126 -22.34 12.05 -12.01
C GLY A 126 -21.59 11.14 -11.01
N VAL A 127 -20.28 11.33 -10.87
CA VAL A 127 -19.39 10.43 -10.14
C VAL A 127 -19.41 10.70 -8.63
N SER A 128 -19.52 9.63 -7.82
CA SER A 128 -19.40 9.70 -6.37
C SER A 128 -17.98 10.10 -5.97
N THR A 129 -17.80 11.38 -5.68
CA THR A 129 -16.53 11.95 -5.21
C THR A 129 -16.45 11.78 -3.70
N ILE A 130 -15.45 11.05 -3.21
CA ILE A 130 -15.13 11.04 -1.78
C ILE A 130 -14.23 12.26 -1.56
N LEU A 131 -14.83 13.34 -1.06
CA LEU A 131 -14.06 14.48 -0.56
C LEU A 131 -13.16 14.00 0.58
N PRO A 132 -11.88 14.42 0.65
CA PRO A 132 -11.03 14.17 1.80
C PRO A 132 -11.72 14.85 2.98
N LYS A 133 -12.37 14.04 3.82
CA LYS A 133 -12.74 14.51 5.15
C LYS A 133 -11.44 14.67 5.90
N GLU A 134 -11.18 15.89 6.37
CA GLU A 134 -10.15 16.13 7.38
C GLU A 134 -10.40 15.14 8.53
N PHE A 135 -9.49 14.18 8.68
CA PHE A 135 -9.43 13.25 9.81
C PHE A 135 -8.36 13.71 10.80
#